data_AF-A0A953MQA9-F1
#
_entry.id   AF-A0A953MQA9-F1
#
_cell.length_a   1.000
_cell.length_b   1.000
_cell.length_c   1.000
_cell.angle_alpha   90.00
_cell.angle_beta   90.00
_cell.angle_gamma   90.00
#
_symmetry.space_group_name_H-M   'P 1'
#
loop_
_entity.id
_entity.type
_entity.pdbx_description
1 polymer ?
#
loop_
_entity_poly.entity_id
_entity_poly.type
_entity_poly.pdbx_seq_one_letter_code
_entity_poly.pdbx_strand_id
1 'polypeptide(L)'
;MKNLKTIILFLLACTFSINCFALPPNSVYIRANQVGYLPGELKSAIIFSESPLQINEFKVLSFPDNKIVFSGFLTDSVSSFDKFKFCRSADFTKLNKSGKYFLRYNGFDSYPFTIGSDVYKGVADSLLMFFQVQRCGPTNPFLHKVCHLQDATEVVGYSTNKQVDVTGGWHDAGDYIKFLSTTAYATYMMLFAYEFDNNKFSFDGNKNSVPDILEEARVGLDWMLRCNFKDHLLITQVQNMQDHNEGFRLPSDDSLTYNRPAYVGMGKNQAGLFTAAMALASRIWRSKFHDYEFAGKCLKAAEVVYNKRNQMPKLDTVQSGMYQDVSYLGKLALGAVELFMTKKDRRYLVDAEIYADSAKSDYWWSWG
;
A
#
# COMPACT_ATOMS: atom_id res chain seq x y z
N MET A 1 58.34 44.12 54.96
CA MET A 1 58.07 42.85 55.66
C MET A 1 56.60 42.52 55.46
N LYS A 2 56.24 41.59 54.57
CA LYS A 2 56.02 40.14 54.85
C LYS A 2 54.96 39.97 55.96
N ASN A 3 53.82 39.28 55.83
CA ASN A 3 53.28 38.34 54.85
C ASN A 3 51.75 38.28 55.08
N LEU A 4 50.94 38.52 54.03
CA LEU A 4 49.50 38.24 54.03
C LEU A 4 49.17 37.34 52.82
N LYS A 5 49.95 36.27 52.64
CA LYS A 5 49.87 35.35 51.49
C LYS A 5 50.10 33.90 51.92
N THR A 6 49.29 33.34 52.80
CA THR A 6 49.29 31.86 52.99
C THR A 6 48.00 31.28 53.59
N ILE A 7 46.83 31.90 53.36
CA ILE A 7 45.52 31.29 53.67
C ILE A 7 44.56 31.44 52.47
N ILE A 8 45.09 31.31 51.25
CA ILE A 8 44.29 31.21 50.00
C ILE A 8 44.89 30.11 49.12
N LEU A 9 45.21 28.96 49.73
CA LEU A 9 45.72 27.79 48.97
C LEU A 9 45.13 26.46 49.45
N PHE A 10 43.92 26.48 50.00
CA PHE A 10 43.19 25.25 50.39
C PHE A 10 41.68 25.33 50.08
N LEU A 11 41.31 26.10 49.06
CA LEU A 11 39.95 26.15 48.49
C LEU A 11 39.99 26.04 46.96
N LEU A 12 40.97 25.28 46.45
CA LEU A 12 40.98 24.73 45.09
C LEU A 12 40.53 23.27 45.14
N ALA A 13 39.40 23.02 45.81
CA ALA A 13 38.73 21.73 45.81
C ALA A 13 37.60 21.79 44.79
N CYS A 14 37.85 21.19 43.62
CA CYS A 14 36.86 20.52 42.78
C CYS A 14 35.51 21.21 42.57
N THR A 15 35.47 22.24 41.72
CA THR A 15 34.28 22.50 40.90
C THR A 15 34.61 22.10 39.46
N PHE A 16 34.70 20.79 39.24
CA PHE A 16 34.46 20.25 37.89
C PHE A 16 32.96 20.39 37.65
N SER A 17 32.55 21.56 37.18
CA SER A 17 31.20 21.79 36.69
C SER A 17 31.03 20.90 35.47
N ILE A 18 30.44 19.73 35.66
CA ILE A 18 29.87 18.96 34.56
C ILE A 18 28.77 19.85 34.00
N ASN A 19 29.11 20.66 33.00
CA ASN A 19 28.12 21.32 32.16
C ASN A 19 27.39 20.22 31.40
N CYS A 20 26.37 19.65 32.05
CA CYS A 20 25.37 18.85 31.39
C CYS A 20 24.60 19.84 30.51
N PHE A 21 25.07 20.02 29.26
CA PHE A 21 24.32 20.74 28.24
C PHE A 21 23.07 19.91 27.95
N ALA A 22 22.01 20.18 28.71
CA ALA A 22 20.68 19.72 28.39
C ALA A 22 20.40 20.17 26.96
N LEU A 23 20.12 19.21 26.08
CA LEU A 23 19.81 19.54 24.70
C LEU A 23 18.58 20.46 24.68
N PRO A 24 18.54 21.45 23.77
CA PRO A 24 17.38 22.33 23.66
C PRO A 24 16.09 21.51 23.44
N PRO A 25 14.93 22.00 23.92
CA PRO A 25 13.66 21.38 23.58
C PRO A 25 13.56 21.21 22.06
N ASN A 26 13.14 20.03 21.58
CA ASN A 26 13.04 19.64 20.16
C ASN A 26 14.36 19.31 19.41
N SER A 27 15.42 18.92 20.12
CA SER A 27 16.66 18.45 19.49
C SER A 27 16.64 16.97 19.09
N VAL A 28 15.87 16.13 19.80
CA VAL A 28 15.80 14.67 19.58
C VAL A 28 14.38 14.24 19.28
N TYR A 29 14.23 13.38 18.28
CA TYR A 29 12.97 12.81 17.85
C TYR A 29 13.02 11.29 17.96
N ILE A 30 11.91 10.70 18.40
CA ILE A 30 11.77 9.25 18.58
C ILE A 30 10.55 8.78 17.78
N ARG A 31 10.78 7.90 16.80
CA ARG A 31 9.72 7.30 15.99
C ARG A 31 9.66 5.81 16.25
N ALA A 32 8.55 5.38 16.84
CA ALA A 32 8.16 3.98 17.02
C ALA A 32 6.92 3.70 16.17
N ASN A 33 6.62 2.42 15.93
CA ASN A 33 5.35 2.02 15.33
C ASN A 33 4.20 2.41 16.27
N GLN A 34 3.36 3.34 15.84
CA GLN A 34 2.26 3.87 16.65
C GLN A 34 1.09 2.89 16.79
N VAL A 35 0.97 1.90 15.90
CA VAL A 35 0.03 0.79 16.05
C VAL A 35 0.53 -0.15 17.15
N GLY A 36 1.78 -0.58 17.03
CA GLY A 36 2.44 -1.41 18.04
C GLY A 36 3.32 -2.50 17.46
N TYR A 37 3.60 -3.51 18.28
CA TYR A 37 4.45 -4.63 17.95
C TYR A 37 3.84 -5.96 18.45
N LEU A 38 4.04 -7.04 17.70
CA LEU A 38 3.66 -8.38 18.15
C LEU A 38 4.71 -8.92 19.14
N PRO A 39 4.31 -9.69 20.17
CA PRO A 39 5.24 -10.51 20.93
C PRO A 39 6.01 -11.47 20.00
N GLY A 40 7.30 -11.70 20.27
CA GLY A 40 8.16 -12.57 19.47
C GLY A 40 8.73 -11.95 18.19
N GLU A 41 8.15 -10.87 17.67
CA GLU A 41 8.61 -10.19 16.45
C GLU A 41 9.68 -9.13 16.71
N LEU A 42 10.36 -8.68 15.64
CA LEU A 42 11.31 -7.57 15.69
C LEU A 42 10.64 -6.28 16.17
N LYS A 43 11.29 -5.55 17.09
CA LYS A 43 10.78 -4.30 17.65
C LYS A 43 11.89 -3.27 17.72
N SER A 44 11.71 -2.17 17.00
CA SER A 44 12.66 -1.07 16.98
C SER A 44 11.98 0.28 16.94
N ALA A 45 12.68 1.29 17.43
CA ALA A 45 12.38 2.70 17.20
C ALA A 45 13.61 3.39 16.61
N ILE A 46 13.39 4.45 15.84
CA ILE A 46 14.47 5.29 15.32
C ILE A 46 14.56 6.55 16.16
N ILE A 47 15.75 6.81 16.70
CA ILE A 47 16.10 8.03 17.42
C ILE A 47 16.95 8.88 16.49
N PHE A 48 16.53 10.12 16.24
CA PHE A 48 17.23 10.99 15.30
C PHE A 48 17.28 12.44 15.75
N SER A 49 18.35 13.12 15.32
CA SER A 49 18.70 14.48 15.74
C SER A 49 19.57 15.16 14.66
N GLU A 50 19.55 16.48 14.63
CA GLU A 50 20.47 17.30 13.83
C GLU A 50 21.85 17.43 14.51
N SER A 51 21.91 17.21 15.83
CA SER A 51 23.13 17.23 16.64
C SER A 51 23.51 15.83 17.16
N PRO A 52 24.79 15.58 17.53
CA PRO A 52 25.21 14.29 18.05
C PRO A 52 24.37 13.80 19.23
N LEU A 53 24.00 12.52 19.20
CA LEU A 53 23.31 11.84 20.29
C LEU A 53 24.26 11.66 21.47
N GLN A 54 23.95 12.30 22.61
CA GLN A 54 24.88 12.47 23.73
C GLN A 54 25.06 11.22 24.60
N ILE A 55 24.06 10.34 24.64
CA ILE A 55 24.11 9.10 25.42
C ILE A 55 23.84 7.89 24.52
N ASN A 56 24.29 6.72 24.94
CA ASN A 56 24.06 5.48 24.21
C ASN A 56 22.85 4.68 24.72
N GLU A 57 22.41 4.93 25.96
CA GLU A 57 21.32 4.18 26.59
C GLU A 57 19.95 4.74 26.20
N PHE A 58 18.98 3.85 25.99
CA PHE A 58 17.55 4.17 25.96
C PHE A 58 16.78 3.25 26.92
N LYS A 59 15.57 3.67 27.28
CA LYS A 59 14.69 2.93 28.19
C LYS A 59 13.31 2.76 27.58
N VAL A 60 12.66 1.64 27.86
CA VAL A 60 11.22 1.47 27.60
C VAL A 60 10.51 1.44 28.94
N LEU A 61 9.47 2.26 29.07
CA LEU A 61 8.69 2.44 30.28
C LEU A 61 7.25 1.99 30.04
N SER A 62 6.64 1.38 31.04
CA SER A 62 5.21 1.10 31.06
C SER A 62 4.38 2.39 31.11
N PHE A 63 3.22 2.38 30.45
CA PHE A 63 2.25 3.47 30.47
C PHE A 63 0.97 3.00 31.18
N PRO A 64 0.40 3.78 32.13
CA PRO A 64 0.84 5.12 32.57
C PRO A 64 1.84 5.12 33.74
N ASP A 65 2.20 3.95 34.30
CA ASP A 65 2.92 3.83 35.57
C ASP A 65 4.37 4.32 35.56
N ASN A 66 4.94 4.59 34.37
CA ASN A 66 6.31 5.05 34.15
C ASN A 66 7.39 4.13 34.77
N LYS A 67 7.06 2.85 35.00
CA LYS A 67 8.05 1.87 35.45
C LYS A 67 8.93 1.47 34.27
N ILE A 68 10.25 1.55 34.44
CA ILE A 68 11.22 1.02 33.46
C ILE A 68 11.04 -0.50 33.37
N VAL A 69 10.76 -0.98 32.16
CA VAL A 69 10.56 -2.42 31.87
C VAL A 69 11.68 -2.99 30.99
N PHE A 70 12.44 -2.12 30.33
CA PHE A 70 13.58 -2.49 29.50
C PHE A 70 14.59 -1.35 29.45
N SER A 71 15.88 -1.67 29.45
CA SER A 71 16.99 -0.78 29.10
C SER A 71 17.77 -1.41 27.96
N GLY A 72 18.19 -0.59 27.00
CA GLY A 72 19.00 -1.04 25.87
C GLY A 72 19.98 0.03 25.42
N PHE A 73 20.82 -0.34 24.45
CA PHE A 73 21.79 0.56 23.84
C PHE A 73 21.46 0.78 22.37
N LEU A 74 21.68 2.00 21.88
CA LEU A 74 21.51 2.34 20.49
C LEU A 74 22.50 1.57 19.61
N THR A 75 22.09 1.22 18.40
CA THR A 75 22.96 0.55 17.42
C THR A 75 24.16 1.44 17.06
N ASP A 76 25.33 0.83 16.84
CA ASP A 76 26.53 1.58 16.45
C ASP A 76 26.43 2.15 15.03
N SER A 77 25.59 1.56 14.18
CA SER A 77 25.29 2.10 12.86
C SER A 77 24.56 3.44 12.99
N VAL A 78 25.17 4.48 12.42
CA VAL A 78 24.58 5.82 12.27
C VAL A 78 24.17 6.00 10.81
N SER A 79 22.91 6.33 10.61
CA SER A 79 22.36 6.73 9.31
C SER A 79 21.97 8.20 9.33
N SER A 80 21.58 8.73 8.17
CA SER A 80 21.03 10.08 8.06
C SER A 80 19.72 10.06 7.29
N PHE A 81 18.83 11.01 7.61
CA PHE A 81 17.56 11.21 6.93
C PHE A 81 17.32 12.72 6.80
N ASP A 82 17.38 13.23 5.57
CA ASP A 82 17.23 14.67 5.28
C ASP A 82 18.19 15.54 6.12
N LYS A 83 17.66 16.49 6.91
CA LYS A 83 18.43 17.35 7.82
C LYS A 83 19.00 16.61 9.04
N PHE A 84 18.48 15.44 9.38
CA PHE A 84 18.91 14.69 10.56
C PHE A 84 20.16 13.85 10.24
N LYS A 85 21.30 14.26 10.79
CA LYS A 85 22.60 13.60 10.54
C LYS A 85 22.93 12.47 11.51
N PHE A 86 22.15 12.34 12.58
CA PHE A 86 22.41 11.38 13.65
C PHE A 86 21.19 10.50 13.90
N CYS A 87 20.96 9.51 13.03
CA CYS A 87 19.86 8.54 13.17
C CYS A 87 20.41 7.20 13.67
N ARG A 88 19.88 6.69 14.78
CA ARG A 88 20.27 5.39 15.38
C ARG A 88 19.03 4.58 15.74
N SER A 89 19.13 3.26 15.63
CA SER A 89 18.05 2.35 15.99
C SER A 89 18.13 1.96 17.47
N ALA A 90 16.98 1.84 18.12
CA ALA A 90 16.80 1.32 19.46
C ALA A 90 16.04 0.00 19.37
N ASP A 91 16.74 -1.13 19.53
CA ASP A 91 16.16 -2.48 19.46
C ASP A 91 15.70 -2.95 20.85
N PHE A 92 14.40 -3.16 20.99
CA PHE A 92 13.77 -3.70 22.19
C PHE A 92 12.99 -4.98 21.91
N THR A 93 13.44 -5.75 20.91
CA THR A 93 12.85 -7.04 20.48
C THR A 93 12.68 -8.01 21.65
N LYS A 94 13.62 -8.01 22.61
CA LYS A 94 13.57 -8.87 23.81
C LYS A 94 12.39 -8.54 24.75
N LEU A 95 11.79 -7.37 24.66
CA LEU A 95 10.58 -7.03 25.40
C LEU A 95 9.36 -7.70 24.75
N ASN A 96 8.86 -8.76 25.39
CA ASN A 96 7.74 -9.56 24.86
C ASN A 96 6.47 -9.50 25.72
N LYS A 97 6.55 -8.91 26.90
CA LYS A 97 5.38 -8.77 27.76
C LYS A 97 4.37 -7.85 27.07
N SER A 98 3.12 -8.31 26.99
CA SER A 98 2.03 -7.50 26.47
C SER A 98 1.74 -6.33 27.41
N GLY A 99 1.44 -5.17 26.83
CA GLY A 99 1.17 -3.94 27.56
C GLY A 99 1.33 -2.69 26.71
N LYS A 100 1.08 -1.54 27.32
CA LYS A 100 1.29 -0.23 26.72
C LYS A 100 2.58 0.38 27.25
N TYR A 101 3.38 0.94 26.35
CA TYR A 101 4.72 1.41 26.63
C TYR A 101 5.03 2.73 25.92
N PHE A 102 6.12 3.38 26.31
CA PHE A 102 6.77 4.41 25.50
C PHE A 102 8.28 4.29 25.67
N LEU A 103 9.04 4.77 24.68
CA LEU A 103 10.49 4.79 24.71
C LEU A 103 10.97 6.16 25.19
N ARG A 104 11.93 6.16 26.11
CA ARG A 104 12.61 7.36 26.61
C ARG A 104 14.09 7.35 26.26
N TYR A 105 14.57 8.47 25.75
CA TYR A 105 15.98 8.73 25.47
C TYR A 105 16.35 10.15 25.87
N ASN A 106 17.35 10.29 26.73
CA ASN A 106 17.85 11.59 27.21
C ASN A 106 16.75 12.57 27.67
N GLY A 107 15.71 12.05 28.34
CA GLY A 107 14.55 12.83 28.80
C GLY A 107 13.45 13.08 27.76
N PHE A 108 13.65 12.71 26.50
CA PHE A 108 12.65 12.78 25.43
C PHE A 108 11.88 11.47 25.33
N ASP A 109 10.56 11.57 25.08
CA ASP A 109 9.65 10.43 25.00
C ASP A 109 9.09 10.24 23.59
N SER A 110 8.88 8.98 23.20
CA SER A 110 8.04 8.63 22.06
C SER A 110 6.56 8.82 22.38
N TYR A 111 5.71 8.80 21.34
CA TYR A 111 4.31 8.47 21.54
C TYR A 111 4.17 7.07 22.16
N PRO A 112 3.13 6.83 22.98
CA PRO A 112 2.85 5.49 23.49
C PRO A 112 2.56 4.50 22.36
N PHE A 113 2.99 3.25 22.54
CA PHE A 113 2.74 2.12 21.64
C PHE A 113 2.35 0.88 22.43
N THR A 114 1.72 -0.09 21.76
CA THR A 114 1.30 -1.35 22.38
C THR A 114 2.20 -2.51 21.95
N ILE A 115 2.50 -3.42 22.87
CA ILE A 115 2.97 -4.77 22.53
C ILE A 115 1.83 -5.73 22.85
N GLY A 116 1.36 -6.50 21.87
CA GLY A 116 0.17 -7.36 22.03
C GLY A 116 -0.03 -8.26 20.84
N SER A 117 -0.66 -9.42 21.03
CA SER A 117 -0.90 -10.38 19.94
C SER A 117 -1.95 -9.92 18.94
N ASP A 118 -2.72 -8.89 19.28
CA ASP A 118 -3.84 -8.34 18.53
C ASP A 118 -3.60 -6.91 18.03
N VAL A 119 -2.37 -6.38 18.11
CA VAL A 119 -2.07 -4.97 17.75
C VAL A 119 -2.42 -4.62 16.30
N TYR A 120 -2.39 -5.60 15.39
CA TYR A 120 -2.75 -5.41 13.99
C TYR A 120 -4.19 -5.80 13.67
N LYS A 121 -4.97 -6.22 14.67
CA LYS A 121 -6.41 -6.49 14.49
C LYS A 121 -7.11 -5.19 14.08
N GLY A 122 -7.88 -5.24 13.00
CA GLY A 122 -8.59 -4.07 12.45
C GLY A 122 -7.75 -3.15 11.54
N VAL A 123 -6.44 -3.39 11.39
CA VAL A 123 -5.62 -2.64 10.41
C VAL A 123 -6.07 -2.96 8.99
N ALA A 124 -6.31 -4.24 8.68
CA ALA A 124 -6.83 -4.66 7.38
C ALA A 124 -8.21 -4.02 7.10
N ASP A 125 -9.11 -4.02 8.09
CA ASP A 125 -10.43 -3.37 8.00
C ASP A 125 -10.29 -1.87 7.70
N SER A 126 -9.33 -1.19 8.36
CA SER A 126 -9.06 0.24 8.13
C SER A 126 -8.53 0.50 6.72
N LEU A 127 -7.69 -0.39 6.19
CA LEU A 127 -7.20 -0.30 4.82
C LEU A 127 -8.32 -0.60 3.79
N LEU A 128 -9.24 -1.52 4.08
CA LEU A 128 -10.40 -1.75 3.21
C LEU A 128 -11.38 -0.59 3.23
N MET A 129 -11.55 0.09 4.37
CA MET A 129 -12.38 1.29 4.45
C MET A 129 -11.93 2.36 3.45
N PHE A 130 -10.63 2.50 3.19
CA PHE A 130 -10.14 3.39 2.14
C PHE A 130 -10.75 3.04 0.78
N PHE A 131 -10.71 1.77 0.37
CA PHE A 131 -11.31 1.34 -0.90
C PHE A 131 -12.83 1.54 -0.93
N GLN A 132 -13.52 1.26 0.19
CA GLN A 132 -14.96 1.48 0.32
C GLN A 132 -15.36 2.95 0.13
N VAL A 133 -14.54 3.88 0.62
CA VAL A 133 -14.72 5.33 0.41
C VAL A 133 -14.40 5.74 -1.02
N GLN A 134 -13.44 5.07 -1.67
CA GLN A 134 -13.07 5.36 -3.06
C GLN A 134 -14.01 4.73 -4.09
N ARG A 135 -15.04 3.96 -3.68
CA ARG A 135 -15.95 3.28 -4.59
C ARG A 135 -16.69 4.27 -5.51
N CYS A 136 -16.63 4.03 -6.81
CA CYS A 136 -17.29 4.84 -7.83
C CYS A 136 -18.52 4.11 -8.41
N GLY A 137 -19.51 4.83 -8.94
CA GLY A 137 -20.66 4.21 -9.59
C GLY A 137 -21.65 3.55 -8.63
N PRO A 138 -22.45 2.57 -9.11
CA PRO A 138 -23.49 1.90 -8.31
C PRO A 138 -22.90 0.80 -7.41
N THR A 139 -21.93 1.15 -6.56
CA THR A 139 -21.11 0.24 -5.74
C THR A 139 -21.34 0.38 -4.24
N ASN A 140 -22.36 1.16 -3.85
CA ASN A 140 -22.68 1.50 -2.46
C ASN A 140 -21.46 2.05 -1.70
N PRO A 141 -20.93 3.22 -2.11
CA PRO A 141 -19.75 3.80 -1.48
C PRO A 141 -19.97 4.20 -0.02
N PHE A 142 -18.87 4.20 0.74
CA PHE A 142 -18.86 4.68 2.12
C PHE A 142 -18.61 6.19 2.17
N LEU A 143 -19.28 6.91 3.07
CA LEU A 143 -19.15 8.36 3.31
C LEU A 143 -19.55 9.31 2.16
N HIS A 144 -20.05 8.81 1.02
CA HIS A 144 -20.66 9.65 -0.01
C HIS A 144 -21.79 8.92 -0.74
N LYS A 145 -22.59 9.66 -1.53
CA LYS A 145 -23.64 9.07 -2.37
C LYS A 145 -23.04 8.44 -3.62
N VAL A 146 -23.78 7.52 -4.23
CA VAL A 146 -23.49 7.01 -5.59
C VAL A 146 -23.23 8.17 -6.55
N CYS A 147 -22.20 8.03 -7.39
CA CYS A 147 -21.70 9.06 -8.30
C CYS A 147 -21.38 8.48 -9.68
N HIS A 148 -21.11 9.34 -10.67
CA HIS A 148 -20.58 8.96 -12.00
C HIS A 148 -21.35 7.82 -12.70
N LEU A 149 -22.67 7.83 -12.60
CA LEU A 149 -23.54 6.80 -13.21
C LEU A 149 -23.55 6.84 -14.75
N GLN A 150 -22.96 7.89 -15.33
CA GLN A 150 -22.82 8.10 -16.76
C GLN A 150 -21.47 7.65 -17.30
N ASP A 151 -20.61 7.04 -16.46
CA ASP A 151 -19.32 6.52 -16.93
C ASP A 151 -19.54 5.41 -17.99
N ALA A 152 -19.21 5.61 -19.27
CA ALA A 152 -18.56 6.78 -19.87
C ALA A 152 -19.45 7.56 -20.85
N THR A 153 -19.18 8.87 -20.94
CA THR A 153 -19.93 9.78 -21.81
C THR A 153 -19.55 9.67 -23.27
N GLU A 154 -18.32 9.25 -23.54
CA GLU A 154 -17.81 8.90 -24.86
C GLU A 154 -16.67 7.89 -24.76
N VAL A 155 -16.32 7.27 -25.89
CA VAL A 155 -15.15 6.39 -26.00
C VAL A 155 -14.15 7.03 -26.95
N VAL A 156 -13.01 7.42 -26.41
CA VAL A 156 -11.92 8.06 -27.15
C VAL A 156 -10.92 6.99 -27.60
N GLY A 157 -10.52 7.05 -28.88
CA GLY A 157 -9.60 6.09 -29.51
C GLY A 157 -10.29 4.90 -30.18
N TYR A 158 -11.62 4.82 -30.14
CA TYR A 158 -12.40 3.80 -30.84
C TYR A 158 -13.73 4.37 -31.33
N SER A 159 -14.00 4.27 -32.63
CA SER A 159 -15.25 4.77 -33.21
C SER A 159 -16.41 3.84 -32.84
N THR A 160 -17.33 4.32 -32.01
CA THR A 160 -18.55 3.58 -31.68
C THR A 160 -19.73 4.50 -31.44
N ASN A 161 -20.91 4.09 -31.92
CA ASN A 161 -22.18 4.77 -31.66
C ASN A 161 -22.95 4.12 -30.50
N LYS A 162 -22.35 3.14 -29.82
CA LYS A 162 -23.00 2.42 -28.71
C LYS A 162 -22.50 2.99 -27.38
N GLN A 163 -23.43 3.18 -26.46
CA GLN A 163 -23.09 3.48 -25.07
C GLN A 163 -22.28 2.32 -24.47
N VAL A 164 -21.26 2.67 -23.70
CA VAL A 164 -20.37 1.73 -23.01
C VAL A 164 -20.50 1.98 -21.52
N ASP A 165 -20.90 0.95 -20.79
CA ASP A 165 -20.93 0.97 -19.32
C ASP A 165 -19.55 0.61 -18.77
N VAL A 166 -18.89 1.61 -18.17
CA VAL A 166 -17.66 1.46 -17.38
C VAL A 166 -17.83 2.06 -16.00
N THR A 167 -19.06 2.03 -15.47
CA THR A 167 -19.38 2.39 -14.09
C THR A 167 -18.79 1.38 -13.11
N GLY A 168 -18.63 1.79 -11.84
CA GLY A 168 -17.99 0.96 -10.81
C GLY A 168 -16.51 1.28 -10.62
N GLY A 169 -15.83 0.38 -9.92
CA GLY A 169 -14.41 0.48 -9.61
C GLY A 169 -14.15 1.48 -8.48
N TRP A 170 -12.94 2.02 -8.46
CA TRP A 170 -12.50 3.01 -7.49
C TRP A 170 -12.03 4.29 -8.17
N HIS A 171 -12.30 5.43 -7.55
CA HIS A 171 -11.52 6.65 -7.77
C HIS A 171 -10.07 6.35 -7.37
N ASP A 172 -9.14 6.70 -8.24
CA ASP A 172 -7.76 6.22 -8.15
C ASP A 172 -6.97 6.87 -7.01
N ALA A 173 -7.23 8.15 -6.76
CA ALA A 173 -6.57 8.89 -5.71
C ALA A 173 -7.49 9.99 -5.14
N GLY A 174 -6.95 11.18 -4.88
CA GLY A 174 -7.73 12.34 -4.45
C GLY A 174 -8.59 12.95 -5.56
N ASP A 175 -8.36 12.58 -6.82
CA ASP A 175 -9.21 12.89 -7.97
C ASP A 175 -10.19 11.75 -8.26
N TYR A 176 -11.11 11.97 -9.19
CA TYR A 176 -12.10 10.96 -9.58
C TYR A 176 -11.76 10.22 -10.87
N ILE A 177 -10.52 10.30 -11.36
CA ILE A 177 -10.06 9.53 -12.51
C ILE A 177 -9.97 8.06 -12.08
N LYS A 178 -10.23 7.14 -13.02
CA LYS A 178 -10.09 5.70 -12.80
C LYS A 178 -9.10 5.13 -13.78
N PHE A 179 -8.16 4.31 -13.29
CA PHE A 179 -7.12 3.70 -14.12
C PHE A 179 -7.16 2.16 -14.02
N LEU A 180 -7.03 1.50 -15.18
CA LEU A 180 -7.05 0.04 -15.23
C LEU A 180 -5.83 -0.57 -14.54
N SER A 181 -4.65 0.03 -14.70
CA SER A 181 -3.39 -0.51 -14.16
C SER A 181 -3.39 -0.57 -12.64
N THR A 182 -3.71 0.53 -11.96
CA THR A 182 -3.79 0.63 -10.50
C THR A 182 -4.92 -0.23 -9.93
N THR A 183 -6.10 -0.23 -10.58
CA THR A 183 -7.22 -1.09 -10.16
C THR A 183 -6.88 -2.56 -10.29
N ALA A 184 -6.27 -2.97 -11.41
CA ALA A 184 -5.84 -4.36 -11.62
C ALA A 184 -4.78 -4.77 -10.60
N TYR A 185 -3.84 -3.87 -10.28
CA TYR A 185 -2.83 -4.08 -9.24
C TYR A 185 -3.47 -4.28 -7.86
N ALA A 186 -4.29 -3.33 -7.42
CA ALA A 186 -4.92 -3.36 -6.11
C ALA A 186 -5.80 -4.61 -5.95
N THR A 187 -6.58 -4.93 -7.00
CA THR A 187 -7.39 -6.14 -7.06
C THR A 187 -6.52 -7.39 -6.93
N TYR A 188 -5.45 -7.51 -7.72
CA TYR A 188 -4.54 -8.65 -7.64
C TYR A 188 -3.93 -8.78 -6.23
N MET A 189 -3.49 -7.68 -5.61
CA MET A 189 -2.89 -7.71 -4.28
C MET A 189 -3.88 -8.13 -3.19
N MET A 190 -5.14 -7.72 -3.26
CA MET A 190 -6.18 -8.18 -2.35
C MET A 190 -6.41 -9.68 -2.47
N LEU A 191 -6.53 -10.18 -3.69
CA LEU A 191 -6.72 -11.60 -3.98
C LEU A 191 -5.50 -12.43 -3.56
N PHE A 192 -4.30 -11.94 -3.84
CA PHE A 192 -3.05 -12.60 -3.48
C PHE A 192 -2.86 -12.64 -1.97
N ALA A 193 -3.16 -11.55 -1.25
CA ALA A 193 -3.11 -11.54 0.21
C ALA A 193 -4.04 -12.61 0.81
N TYR A 194 -5.27 -12.72 0.28
CA TYR A 194 -6.20 -13.77 0.68
C TYR A 194 -5.68 -15.19 0.38
N GLU A 195 -5.14 -15.43 -0.81
CA GLU A 195 -4.60 -16.75 -1.16
C GLU A 195 -3.35 -17.11 -0.33
N PHE A 196 -2.49 -16.12 -0.07
CA PHE A 196 -1.23 -16.29 0.65
C PHE A 196 -1.43 -16.67 2.13
N ASP A 197 -2.38 -16.02 2.81
CA ASP A 197 -2.68 -16.31 4.22
C ASP A 197 -4.17 -16.11 4.52
N ASN A 198 -4.98 -17.09 4.12
CA ASN A 198 -6.43 -17.03 4.32
C ASN A 198 -6.82 -16.90 5.81
N ASN A 199 -6.01 -17.36 6.77
CA ASN A 199 -6.33 -17.24 8.18
C ASN A 199 -6.31 -15.77 8.63
N LYS A 200 -5.39 -14.96 8.10
CA LYS A 200 -5.29 -13.53 8.41
C LYS A 200 -6.29 -12.68 7.62
N PHE A 201 -6.63 -13.09 6.41
CA PHE A 201 -7.42 -12.29 5.47
C PHE A 201 -8.85 -12.81 5.26
N SER A 202 -9.32 -13.81 6.02
CA SER A 202 -10.72 -14.27 6.01
C SER A 202 -11.62 -13.54 7.01
N PHE A 203 -11.25 -12.33 7.44
CA PHE A 203 -12.10 -11.54 8.33
C PHE A 203 -13.39 -11.12 7.60
N ASP A 204 -14.49 -11.14 8.35
CA ASP A 204 -15.85 -10.85 7.89
C ASP A 204 -16.50 -9.97 8.96
N GLY A 205 -16.26 -8.66 8.84
CA GLY A 205 -16.73 -7.67 9.80
C GLY A 205 -18.23 -7.42 9.69
N ASN A 206 -18.80 -7.58 8.49
CA ASN A 206 -20.23 -7.37 8.23
C ASN A 206 -21.10 -8.62 8.50
N LYS A 207 -20.47 -9.78 8.73
CA LYS A 207 -21.07 -11.08 9.08
C LYS A 207 -21.95 -11.69 7.99
N ASN A 208 -21.61 -11.47 6.72
CA ASN A 208 -22.35 -12.03 5.58
C ASN A 208 -21.79 -13.38 5.08
N SER A 209 -20.81 -13.95 5.79
CA SER A 209 -20.09 -15.19 5.44
C SER A 209 -19.15 -15.08 4.23
N VAL A 210 -18.82 -13.87 3.80
CA VAL A 210 -17.84 -13.56 2.76
C VAL A 210 -16.68 -12.80 3.40
N PRO A 211 -15.41 -13.16 3.12
CA PRO A 211 -14.30 -12.34 3.54
C PRO A 211 -14.41 -10.92 2.95
N ASP A 212 -14.35 -9.89 3.78
CA ASP A 212 -14.54 -8.49 3.36
C ASP A 212 -13.54 -8.10 2.25
N ILE A 213 -12.32 -8.65 2.30
CA ILE A 213 -11.28 -8.43 1.27
C ILE A 213 -11.69 -8.97 -0.11
N LEU A 214 -12.46 -10.06 -0.16
CA LEU A 214 -12.95 -10.63 -1.41
C LEU A 214 -14.18 -9.89 -1.93
N GLU A 215 -14.99 -9.32 -1.04
CA GLU A 215 -16.06 -8.39 -1.43
C GLU A 215 -15.48 -7.12 -2.05
N GLU A 216 -14.45 -6.55 -1.45
CA GLU A 216 -13.79 -5.38 -2.02
C GLU A 216 -13.10 -5.74 -3.35
N ALA A 217 -12.36 -6.86 -3.40
CA ALA A 217 -11.77 -7.32 -4.66
C ALA A 217 -12.81 -7.53 -5.77
N ARG A 218 -14.06 -7.90 -5.43
CA ARG A 218 -15.14 -8.03 -6.41
C ARG A 218 -15.50 -6.70 -7.09
N VAL A 219 -15.42 -5.57 -6.38
CA VAL A 219 -15.64 -4.23 -6.95
C VAL A 219 -14.65 -3.94 -8.06
N GLY A 220 -13.36 -4.23 -7.81
CA GLY A 220 -12.31 -4.10 -8.82
C GLY A 220 -12.51 -5.07 -9.99
N LEU A 221 -12.78 -6.35 -9.72
CA LEU A 221 -13.01 -7.38 -10.74
C LEU A 221 -14.19 -7.05 -11.66
N ASP A 222 -15.32 -6.59 -11.10
CA ASP A 222 -16.50 -6.22 -11.89
C ASP A 222 -16.20 -5.03 -12.81
N TRP A 223 -15.44 -4.04 -12.33
CA TRP A 223 -15.02 -2.92 -13.16
C TRP A 223 -14.02 -3.34 -14.23
N MET A 224 -13.03 -4.18 -13.90
CA MET A 224 -12.10 -4.73 -14.88
C MET A 224 -12.84 -5.53 -15.97
N LEU A 225 -13.87 -6.32 -15.62
CA LEU A 225 -14.70 -7.02 -16.60
C LEU A 225 -15.43 -6.04 -17.54
N ARG A 226 -15.91 -4.89 -17.04
CA ARG A 226 -16.48 -3.81 -17.88
C ARG A 226 -15.41 -3.14 -18.77
N CYS A 227 -14.18 -3.01 -18.27
CA CYS A 227 -13.05 -2.47 -19.03
C CYS A 227 -12.50 -3.44 -20.09
N ASN A 228 -12.86 -4.73 -20.07
CA ASN A 228 -12.54 -5.67 -21.13
C ASN A 228 -13.37 -5.37 -22.39
N PHE A 229 -12.87 -4.42 -23.18
CA PHE A 229 -13.58 -3.82 -24.29
C PHE A 229 -13.48 -4.65 -25.58
N LYS A 230 -14.04 -4.11 -26.66
CA LYS A 230 -14.15 -4.80 -27.95
C LYS A 230 -12.80 -4.88 -28.68
N ASP A 231 -12.73 -5.79 -29.65
CA ASP A 231 -11.58 -5.95 -30.54
C ASP A 231 -10.23 -6.09 -29.81
N HIS A 232 -10.28 -6.71 -28.63
CA HIS A 232 -9.13 -6.96 -27.75
C HIS A 232 -8.51 -5.69 -27.14
N LEU A 233 -9.19 -4.55 -27.27
CA LEU A 233 -8.86 -3.31 -26.58
C LEU A 233 -9.36 -3.38 -25.14
N LEU A 234 -8.71 -2.59 -24.29
CA LEU A 234 -9.13 -2.36 -22.92
C LEU A 234 -9.50 -0.88 -22.76
N ILE A 235 -10.41 -0.58 -21.83
CA ILE A 235 -10.55 0.79 -21.32
C ILE A 235 -9.46 0.98 -20.28
N THR A 236 -8.51 1.86 -20.57
CA THR A 236 -7.31 2.05 -19.74
C THR A 236 -7.51 3.14 -18.70
N GLN A 237 -8.39 4.11 -19.00
CA GLN A 237 -8.63 5.28 -18.17
C GLN A 237 -10.07 5.79 -18.37
N VAL A 238 -10.70 6.28 -17.29
CA VAL A 238 -11.96 7.03 -17.34
C VAL A 238 -11.75 8.39 -16.68
N GLN A 239 -12.17 9.46 -17.36
CA GLN A 239 -11.81 10.86 -17.09
C GLN A 239 -10.36 11.21 -17.45
N ASN A 240 -9.98 12.48 -17.46
CA ASN A 240 -8.63 12.98 -17.72
C ASN A 240 -8.22 14.10 -16.73
N MET A 241 -7.09 14.75 -16.99
CA MET A 241 -6.53 15.80 -16.13
C MET A 241 -7.45 17.01 -15.91
N GLN A 242 -8.54 17.15 -16.66
CA GLN A 242 -9.59 18.13 -16.38
C GLN A 242 -10.14 18.00 -14.95
N ASP A 243 -10.18 16.78 -14.39
CA ASP A 243 -10.65 16.55 -13.01
C ASP A 243 -9.92 17.42 -11.98
N HIS A 244 -8.62 17.63 -12.18
CA HIS A 244 -7.77 18.41 -11.27
C HIS A 244 -8.08 19.91 -11.30
N ASN A 245 -8.78 20.39 -12.32
CA ASN A 245 -9.15 21.80 -12.45
C ASN A 245 -10.47 22.15 -11.72
N GLU A 246 -11.24 21.14 -11.30
CA GLU A 246 -12.55 21.36 -10.65
C GLU A 246 -12.43 21.66 -9.15
N GLY A 247 -11.26 21.44 -8.55
CA GLY A 247 -11.03 21.62 -7.12
C GLY A 247 -11.66 20.55 -6.23
N PHE A 248 -11.62 20.78 -4.92
CA PHE A 248 -12.18 19.88 -3.92
C PHE A 248 -13.71 19.85 -3.98
N ARG A 249 -14.26 18.67 -4.15
CA ARG A 249 -15.71 18.44 -4.18
C ARG A 249 -16.05 17.07 -3.57
N LEU A 250 -17.34 16.77 -3.45
CA LEU A 250 -17.80 15.41 -3.21
C LEU A 250 -18.01 14.70 -4.55
N PRO A 251 -17.81 13.37 -4.67
CA PRO A 251 -17.99 12.68 -5.94
C PRO A 251 -19.42 12.79 -6.49
N SER A 252 -20.41 12.87 -5.60
CA SER A 252 -21.83 13.03 -5.99
C SER A 252 -22.17 14.42 -6.52
N ASP A 253 -21.31 15.41 -6.25
CA ASP A 253 -21.50 16.80 -6.65
C ASP A 253 -20.49 17.19 -7.76
N ASP A 254 -19.88 16.19 -8.40
CA ASP A 254 -18.92 16.39 -9.48
C ASP A 254 -19.58 17.04 -10.71
N SER A 255 -19.17 18.27 -11.00
CA SER A 255 -19.54 19.06 -12.19
C SER A 255 -19.25 18.31 -13.49
N LEU A 256 -18.28 17.41 -13.49
CA LEU A 256 -17.90 16.62 -14.66
C LEU A 256 -18.79 15.39 -14.88
N THR A 257 -19.83 15.16 -14.09
CA THR A 257 -20.71 13.97 -14.20
C THR A 257 -21.13 13.62 -15.64
N TYR A 258 -21.39 14.63 -16.48
CA TYR A 258 -21.77 14.45 -17.89
C TYR A 258 -20.65 14.73 -18.90
N ASN A 259 -19.39 14.73 -18.45
CA ASN A 259 -18.19 14.89 -19.25
C ASN A 259 -17.06 14.01 -18.69
N ARG A 260 -17.20 12.69 -18.84
CA ARG A 260 -16.26 11.68 -18.33
C ARG A 260 -15.93 10.69 -19.45
N PRO A 261 -15.02 11.05 -20.37
CA PRO A 261 -14.63 10.18 -21.46
C PRO A 261 -13.89 8.93 -20.96
N ALA A 262 -14.09 7.80 -21.61
CA ALA A 262 -13.27 6.61 -21.44
C ALA A 262 -12.28 6.48 -22.60
N TYR A 263 -11.04 6.15 -22.26
CA TYR A 263 -9.96 6.02 -23.23
C TYR A 263 -9.67 4.55 -23.48
N VAL A 264 -9.70 4.15 -24.75
CA VAL A 264 -9.24 2.81 -25.13
C VAL A 264 -7.73 2.78 -25.27
N GLY A 265 -7.16 1.63 -24.95
CA GLY A 265 -5.76 1.36 -25.11
C GLY A 265 -5.49 -0.13 -25.07
N MET A 266 -4.22 -0.47 -25.27
CA MET A 266 -3.76 -1.85 -25.34
C MET A 266 -2.28 -1.85 -24.99
N GLY A 267 -1.85 -2.71 -24.08
CA GLY A 267 -0.45 -2.84 -23.69
C GLY A 267 -0.18 -4.19 -23.05
N LYS A 268 0.96 -4.80 -23.37
CA LYS A 268 1.34 -6.11 -22.80
C LYS A 268 1.43 -6.07 -21.28
N ASN A 269 1.90 -4.95 -20.72
CA ASN A 269 1.98 -4.74 -19.29
C ASN A 269 0.60 -4.81 -18.62
N GLN A 270 -0.38 -4.06 -19.11
CA GLN A 270 -1.75 -4.12 -18.61
C GLN A 270 -2.39 -5.50 -18.83
N ALA A 271 -2.16 -6.10 -20.00
CA ALA A 271 -2.68 -7.43 -20.31
C ALA A 271 -2.19 -8.48 -19.31
N GLY A 272 -0.92 -8.43 -18.93
CA GLY A 272 -0.34 -9.32 -17.93
C GLY A 272 -1.01 -9.20 -16.57
N LEU A 273 -1.12 -7.98 -16.05
CA LEU A 273 -1.71 -7.72 -14.74
C LEU A 273 -3.22 -7.99 -14.69
N PHE A 274 -3.94 -7.60 -15.75
CA PHE A 274 -5.35 -7.94 -15.94
C PHE A 274 -5.57 -9.46 -15.91
N THR A 275 -4.73 -10.18 -16.65
CA THR A 275 -4.78 -11.65 -16.73
C THR A 275 -4.52 -12.27 -15.35
N ALA A 276 -3.53 -11.76 -14.62
CA ALA A 276 -3.19 -12.26 -13.29
C ALA A 276 -4.37 -12.16 -12.32
N ALA A 277 -4.96 -10.97 -12.19
CA ALA A 277 -6.12 -10.75 -11.32
C ALA A 277 -7.32 -11.64 -11.71
N MET A 278 -7.65 -11.72 -13.00
CA MET A 278 -8.78 -12.50 -13.49
C MET A 278 -8.59 -14.01 -13.31
N ALA A 279 -7.39 -14.53 -13.57
CA ALA A 279 -7.10 -15.96 -13.39
C ALA A 279 -7.12 -16.35 -11.89
N LEU A 280 -6.50 -15.55 -11.02
CA LEU A 280 -6.54 -15.74 -9.58
C LEU A 280 -7.98 -15.67 -9.03
N ALA A 281 -8.76 -14.68 -9.47
CA ALA A 281 -10.18 -14.57 -9.12
C ALA A 281 -10.97 -15.82 -9.54
N SER A 282 -10.77 -16.32 -10.77
CA SER A 282 -11.42 -17.56 -11.21
C SER A 282 -11.14 -18.73 -10.26
N ARG A 283 -9.89 -18.88 -9.81
CA ARG A 283 -9.49 -19.95 -8.89
C ARG A 283 -10.12 -19.80 -7.51
N ILE A 284 -10.14 -18.59 -6.97
CA ILE A 284 -10.75 -18.28 -5.67
C ILE A 284 -12.27 -18.48 -5.72
N TRP A 285 -12.98 -17.87 -6.68
CA TRP A 285 -14.45 -17.96 -6.73
C TRP A 285 -14.95 -19.38 -6.97
N ARG A 286 -14.23 -20.16 -7.78
CA ARG A 286 -14.55 -21.56 -8.01
C ARG A 286 -14.39 -22.40 -6.74
N SER A 287 -13.31 -22.20 -5.99
CA SER A 287 -12.96 -23.06 -4.85
C SER A 287 -13.64 -22.65 -3.55
N LYS A 288 -13.77 -21.34 -3.30
CA LYS A 288 -14.31 -20.77 -2.06
C LYS A 288 -15.83 -20.61 -2.09
N PHE A 289 -16.39 -20.14 -3.21
CA PHE A 289 -17.81 -19.79 -3.33
C PHE A 289 -18.62 -20.76 -4.19
N HIS A 290 -17.96 -21.68 -4.90
CA HIS A 290 -18.61 -22.53 -5.90
C HIS A 290 -19.38 -21.74 -6.98
N ASP A 291 -18.97 -20.49 -7.22
CA ASP A 291 -19.55 -19.63 -8.27
C ASP A 291 -18.84 -19.90 -9.60
N TYR A 292 -19.28 -20.97 -10.25
CA TYR A 292 -18.71 -21.42 -11.53
C TYR A 292 -18.98 -20.45 -12.68
N GLU A 293 -20.06 -19.67 -12.61
CA GLU A 293 -20.42 -18.71 -13.65
C GLU A 293 -19.45 -17.52 -13.63
N PHE A 294 -19.28 -16.88 -12.47
CA PHE A 294 -18.35 -15.77 -12.35
C PHE A 294 -16.91 -16.23 -12.55
N ALA A 295 -16.52 -17.35 -11.96
CA ALA A 295 -15.19 -17.92 -12.19
C ALA A 295 -14.92 -18.16 -13.69
N GLY A 296 -15.92 -18.70 -14.41
CA GLY A 296 -15.84 -18.89 -15.86
C GLY A 296 -15.70 -17.58 -16.62
N LYS A 297 -16.43 -16.52 -16.24
CA LYS A 297 -16.31 -15.18 -16.84
C LYS A 297 -14.90 -14.61 -16.67
N CYS A 298 -14.35 -14.65 -15.45
CA CYS A 298 -13.00 -14.19 -15.18
C CYS A 298 -11.96 -14.98 -15.96
N LEU A 299 -12.01 -16.32 -15.94
CA LEU A 299 -11.05 -17.15 -16.69
C LEU A 299 -11.12 -16.87 -18.19
N LYS A 300 -12.33 -16.73 -18.75
CA LYS A 300 -12.51 -16.42 -20.16
C LYS A 300 -11.90 -15.06 -20.53
N ALA A 301 -12.11 -14.04 -19.70
CA ALA A 301 -11.50 -12.72 -19.89
C ALA A 301 -9.97 -12.80 -19.85
N ALA A 302 -9.41 -13.50 -18.85
CA ALA A 302 -7.97 -13.73 -18.72
C ALA A 302 -7.38 -14.39 -19.98
N GLU A 303 -7.98 -15.50 -20.44
CA GLU A 303 -7.51 -16.22 -21.62
C GLU A 303 -7.59 -15.37 -22.89
N VAL A 304 -8.68 -14.62 -23.09
CA VAL A 304 -8.86 -13.79 -24.29
C VAL A 304 -7.81 -12.68 -24.34
N VAL A 305 -7.63 -11.93 -23.26
CA VAL A 305 -6.67 -10.83 -23.18
C VAL A 305 -5.24 -11.37 -23.33
N TYR A 306 -4.89 -12.41 -22.58
CA TYR A 306 -3.55 -12.98 -22.61
C TYR A 306 -3.19 -13.56 -23.98
N ASN A 307 -4.09 -14.29 -24.64
CA ASN A 307 -3.82 -14.87 -25.96
C ASN A 307 -3.61 -13.80 -27.05
N LYS A 308 -4.08 -12.58 -26.82
CA LYS A 308 -3.92 -11.45 -27.73
C LYS A 308 -2.71 -10.58 -27.44
N ARG A 309 -1.98 -10.83 -26.34
CA ARG A 309 -0.78 -10.07 -25.92
C ARG A 309 0.23 -9.81 -27.05
N ASN A 310 0.42 -10.75 -27.97
CA ASN A 310 1.40 -10.59 -29.07
C ASN A 310 0.96 -9.59 -30.15
N GLN A 311 -0.32 -9.22 -30.18
CA GLN A 311 -0.89 -8.20 -31.06
C GLN A 311 -0.87 -6.81 -30.40
N MET A 312 -0.48 -6.74 -29.12
CA MET A 312 -0.45 -5.52 -28.33
C MET A 312 0.93 -4.84 -28.42
N PRO A 313 0.99 -3.50 -28.36
CA PRO A 313 2.25 -2.81 -28.15
C PRO A 313 2.84 -3.20 -26.79
N LYS A 314 4.15 -2.99 -26.62
CA LYS A 314 4.86 -3.38 -25.40
C LYS A 314 4.27 -2.74 -24.15
N LEU A 315 3.98 -1.44 -24.23
CA LEU A 315 3.45 -0.63 -23.15
C LEU A 315 2.13 -0.02 -23.64
N ASP A 316 1.20 0.16 -22.72
CA ASP A 316 -0.06 0.85 -23.00
C ASP A 316 0.15 2.36 -23.18
N THR A 317 -0.90 3.04 -23.66
CA THR A 317 -0.95 4.49 -23.71
C THR A 317 -2.06 4.96 -22.78
N VAL A 318 -1.67 5.66 -21.72
CA VAL A 318 -2.58 6.32 -20.78
C VAL A 318 -2.71 7.78 -21.21
N GLN A 319 -3.94 8.26 -21.44
CA GLN A 319 -4.18 9.60 -21.99
C GLN A 319 -3.58 10.71 -21.13
N SER A 320 -3.67 10.58 -19.81
CA SER A 320 -3.12 11.56 -18.86
C SER A 320 -1.59 11.53 -18.75
N GLY A 321 -0.92 10.49 -19.28
CA GLY A 321 0.51 10.26 -19.05
C GLY A 321 0.85 9.75 -17.65
N MET A 322 -0.14 9.46 -16.81
CA MET A 322 0.05 8.87 -15.49
C MET A 322 0.31 7.36 -15.59
N TYR A 323 0.96 6.80 -14.57
CA TYR A 323 1.21 5.35 -14.45
C TYR A 323 1.89 4.73 -15.68
N GLN A 324 2.79 5.50 -16.30
CA GLN A 324 3.58 5.04 -17.42
C GLN A 324 4.58 4.00 -16.96
N ASP A 325 4.41 2.82 -17.52
CA ASP A 325 5.27 1.68 -17.26
C ASP A 325 6.49 1.71 -18.16
N VAL A 326 7.60 1.13 -17.71
CA VAL A 326 8.84 0.99 -18.48
C VAL A 326 9.10 -0.45 -18.91
N SER A 327 8.37 -1.42 -18.36
CA SER A 327 8.55 -2.85 -18.65
C SER A 327 7.22 -3.62 -18.61
N TYR A 328 7.14 -4.69 -19.39
CA TYR A 328 5.95 -5.53 -19.49
C TYR A 328 6.21 -7.00 -19.17
N LEU A 329 7.48 -7.42 -19.11
CA LEU A 329 7.84 -8.83 -19.02
C LEU A 329 7.46 -9.40 -17.66
N GLY A 330 7.74 -8.70 -16.56
CA GLY A 330 7.33 -9.15 -15.23
C GLY A 330 5.82 -9.35 -15.10
N LYS A 331 5.01 -8.44 -15.68
CA LYS A 331 3.56 -8.51 -15.65
C LYS A 331 3.01 -9.64 -16.53
N LEU A 332 3.61 -9.89 -17.69
CA LEU A 332 3.27 -11.06 -18.51
C LEU A 332 3.66 -12.37 -17.82
N ALA A 333 4.81 -12.42 -17.15
CA ALA A 333 5.23 -13.57 -16.35
C ALA A 333 4.18 -13.86 -15.25
N LEU A 334 3.74 -12.83 -14.52
CA LEU A 334 2.70 -12.95 -13.51
C LEU A 334 1.38 -13.49 -14.08
N GLY A 335 0.90 -12.92 -15.19
CA GLY A 335 -0.32 -13.38 -15.87
C GLY A 335 -0.21 -14.85 -16.34
N ALA A 336 0.96 -15.25 -16.85
CA ALA A 336 1.26 -16.61 -17.26
C ALA A 336 1.27 -17.59 -16.08
N VAL A 337 1.90 -17.22 -14.96
CA VAL A 337 1.90 -18.00 -13.72
C VAL A 337 0.46 -18.22 -13.25
N GLU A 338 -0.36 -17.18 -13.18
CA GLU A 338 -1.72 -17.31 -12.68
C GLU A 338 -2.62 -18.16 -13.60
N LEU A 339 -2.45 -18.06 -14.91
CA LEU A 339 -3.12 -18.94 -15.87
C LEU A 339 -2.65 -20.39 -15.72
N PHE A 340 -1.35 -20.63 -15.55
CA PHE A 340 -0.83 -21.97 -15.28
C PHE A 340 -1.40 -22.51 -13.96
N MET A 341 -1.40 -21.72 -12.89
CA MET A 341 -1.90 -22.14 -11.58
C MET A 341 -3.38 -22.50 -11.63
N THR A 342 -4.15 -21.79 -12.45
CA THR A 342 -5.60 -21.99 -12.62
C THR A 342 -5.95 -23.15 -13.56
N LYS A 343 -5.20 -23.33 -14.67
CA LYS A 343 -5.55 -24.29 -15.73
C LYS A 343 -4.68 -25.54 -15.79
N LYS A 344 -3.49 -25.49 -15.20
CA LYS A 344 -2.44 -26.51 -15.29
C LYS A 344 -2.01 -26.84 -16.74
N ASP A 345 -2.25 -25.91 -17.68
CA ASP A 345 -1.77 -26.02 -19.05
C ASP A 345 -0.29 -25.60 -19.14
N ARG A 346 0.58 -26.53 -19.52
CA ARG A 346 2.04 -26.32 -19.55
C ARG A 346 2.48 -25.20 -20.50
N ARG A 347 1.67 -24.79 -21.47
CA ARG A 347 2.00 -23.67 -22.36
C ARG A 347 2.17 -22.36 -21.59
N TYR A 348 1.36 -22.15 -20.55
CA TYR A 348 1.49 -20.96 -19.70
C TYR A 348 2.69 -21.03 -18.77
N LEU A 349 3.10 -22.22 -18.33
CA LEU A 349 4.33 -22.39 -17.56
C LEU A 349 5.57 -22.03 -18.39
N VAL A 350 5.61 -22.50 -19.65
CA VAL A 350 6.71 -22.17 -20.55
C VAL A 350 6.80 -20.67 -20.81
N ASP A 351 5.67 -20.01 -21.06
CA ASP A 351 5.64 -18.55 -21.17
C ASP A 351 6.13 -17.85 -19.89
N ALA A 352 5.70 -18.33 -18.72
CA ALA A 352 6.09 -17.77 -17.43
C ALA A 352 7.61 -17.82 -17.21
N GLU A 353 8.24 -18.97 -17.48
CA GLU A 353 9.69 -19.16 -17.38
C GLU A 353 10.44 -18.21 -18.32
N ILE A 354 10.03 -18.15 -19.60
CA ILE A 354 10.65 -17.26 -20.59
C ILE A 354 10.57 -15.80 -20.16
N TYR A 355 9.40 -15.35 -19.72
CA TYR A 355 9.20 -13.97 -19.31
C TYR A 355 9.91 -13.64 -18.00
N ALA A 356 9.90 -14.54 -17.01
CA ALA A 356 10.62 -14.39 -15.75
C ALA A 356 12.13 -14.22 -15.96
N ASP A 357 12.75 -15.11 -16.75
CA ASP A 357 14.18 -15.04 -17.05
C ASP A 357 14.55 -13.75 -17.80
N SER A 358 13.66 -13.31 -18.69
CA SER A 358 13.85 -12.08 -19.46
C SER A 358 13.64 -10.81 -18.63
N ALA A 359 12.74 -10.86 -17.65
CA ALA A 359 12.41 -9.74 -16.77
C ALA A 359 13.55 -9.41 -15.80
N LYS A 360 14.37 -10.39 -15.40
CA LYS A 360 15.42 -10.22 -14.38
C LYS A 360 14.83 -9.61 -13.10
N SER A 361 15.43 -8.55 -12.57
CA SER A 361 15.01 -7.83 -11.35
C SER A 361 13.90 -6.79 -11.60
N ASP A 362 13.12 -6.93 -12.67
CA ASP A 362 11.94 -6.10 -12.92
C ASP A 362 10.91 -6.25 -11.79
N TYR A 363 9.98 -5.31 -11.70
CA TYR A 363 8.86 -5.38 -10.77
C TYR A 363 7.72 -6.19 -11.40
N TRP A 364 7.56 -7.44 -10.94
CA TRP A 364 6.57 -8.36 -11.50
C TRP A 364 5.14 -7.93 -11.17
N TRP A 365 4.98 -7.21 -10.06
CA TRP A 365 3.76 -6.56 -9.59
C TRP A 365 4.04 -5.06 -9.40
N SER A 366 3.74 -4.21 -10.38
CA SER A 366 3.71 -2.75 -10.21
C SER A 366 2.53 -2.18 -10.99
N TRP A 367 2.03 -1.03 -10.56
CA TRP A 367 0.99 -0.26 -11.24
C TRP A 367 1.53 0.76 -12.25
N GLY A 368 2.85 0.93 -12.32
CA GLY A 368 3.60 1.81 -13.22
C GLY A 368 5.09 1.63 -12.96
#